data_AF-A0A661HLF5-F1
#
_entry.id   AF-A0A661HLF5-F1
#
_cell.length_a   1.000
_cell.length_b   1.000
_cell.length_c   1.000
_cell.angle_alpha   90.00
_cell.angle_beta   90.00
_cell.angle_gamma   90.00
#
_symmetry.space_group_name_H-M   'P 1'
#
loop_
_entity.id
_entity.type
_entity.pdbx_description
1 polymer ?
#
loop_
_entity_poly.entity_id
_entity_poly.type
_entity_poly.pdbx_seq_one_letter_code
_entity_poly.pdbx_strand_id
1 'polypeptide(L)'
;MATTEYCGTPVNIPTGMDGELDVIDKYEKLMAATIADGSLYMRTKETFYELFKDLDLDSEEKAKMVSESMAQLAGSMSGASMQTALSWAKEERDGEYTLAILHGQALESQAKALLTQAAICEMESKTDNLCAQREVMLAGSMRENGRVMTYDAEDTCKPILLMDEGLKYHQTEMVIGQRYGILSDTYMKNGRVTIDDQGLPVTTDGAGKVTEDIRFSIRQRISFEDSKRNHAANASSQMISGLLAAEVVTDDHQSLIDQWVAAMTYLNADSPCPTPIAGPGCDQY
;
A
#
# COMPACT_ATOMS: atom_id res chain seq x y z
N MET A 1 14.21 -13.01 -21.91
CA MET A 1 14.39 -11.96 -22.93
C MET A 1 14.47 -10.63 -22.20
N ALA A 2 15.68 -10.09 -22.02
CA ALA A 2 15.89 -8.71 -21.59
C ALA A 2 17.30 -8.32 -22.04
N THR A 3 17.39 -7.69 -23.20
CA THR A 3 18.61 -7.05 -23.70
C THR A 3 18.34 -5.56 -23.73
N THR A 4 18.64 -4.88 -22.63
CA THR A 4 18.73 -3.42 -22.57
C THR A 4 20.14 -3.01 -22.97
N GLU A 5 20.39 -2.93 -24.28
CA GLU A 5 21.39 -2.01 -24.82
C GLU A 5 20.75 -0.63 -24.86
N TYR A 6 21.33 0.40 -24.24
CA TYR A 6 21.16 1.77 -24.76
C TYR A 6 22.26 2.72 -24.25
N CYS A 7 22.70 3.54 -25.21
CA CYS A 7 23.42 4.82 -25.06
C CYS A 7 24.93 4.76 -24.80
N GLY A 8 25.67 4.37 -25.84
CA GLY A 8 27.09 4.65 -25.97
C GLY A 8 27.44 5.06 -27.39
N THR A 9 27.46 6.36 -27.68
CA THR A 9 28.21 6.92 -28.82
C THR A 9 28.79 8.28 -28.45
N PRO A 10 30.12 8.46 -28.52
CA PRO A 10 30.74 9.76 -28.32
C PRO A 10 30.46 10.68 -29.52
N VAL A 11 30.04 11.90 -29.22
CA VAL A 11 29.86 12.98 -30.21
C VAL A 11 31.21 13.64 -30.43
N ASN A 12 31.70 13.58 -31.68
CA ASN A 12 32.93 14.27 -32.10
C ASN A 12 32.57 15.66 -32.63
N ILE A 13 33.21 16.70 -32.08
CA ILE A 13 33.03 18.10 -32.48
C ILE A 13 34.09 18.43 -33.54
N PRO A 14 33.73 18.83 -34.77
CA PRO A 14 34.69 19.36 -35.71
C PRO A 14 35.13 20.75 -35.25
N THR A 15 36.42 20.91 -34.97
CA THR A 15 37.06 22.20 -34.72
C THR A 15 37.60 22.75 -36.04
N GLY A 16 36.96 23.80 -36.56
CA GLY A 16 37.47 24.54 -37.71
C GLY A 16 36.46 25.59 -38.16
N MET A 17 36.53 26.78 -37.57
CA MET A 17 35.88 27.98 -38.09
C MET A 17 36.99 28.90 -38.61
N ASP A 18 37.37 28.77 -39.88
CA ASP A 18 38.20 29.78 -40.54
C ASP A 18 37.28 30.68 -41.34
N GLY A 19 36.89 31.79 -40.72
CA GLY A 19 35.93 32.76 -41.25
C GLY A 19 36.58 33.86 -42.07
N GLU A 20 37.39 33.53 -43.07
CA GLU A 20 37.87 34.53 -44.05
C GLU A 20 36.90 34.63 -45.23
N LEU A 21 36.47 35.86 -45.51
CA LEU A 21 35.52 36.17 -46.56
C LEU A 21 36.25 36.17 -47.92
N ASP A 22 36.40 35.01 -48.56
CA ASP A 22 37.00 34.93 -49.89
C ASP A 22 35.99 35.34 -50.99
N VAL A 23 35.93 36.65 -51.22
CA VAL A 23 35.11 37.26 -52.28
C VAL A 23 35.87 37.32 -53.59
N ILE A 24 37.21 37.29 -53.55
CA ILE A 24 38.06 37.54 -54.71
C ILE A 24 38.03 36.32 -55.65
N ASP A 25 38.23 35.11 -55.13
CA ASP A 25 38.18 33.89 -55.95
C ASP A 25 36.79 33.68 -56.60
N LYS A 26 35.72 33.99 -55.86
CA LYS A 26 34.34 33.91 -56.38
C LYS A 26 34.06 34.96 -57.44
N TYR A 27 34.54 36.18 -57.24
CA TYR A 27 34.45 37.25 -58.22
C TYR A 27 35.23 36.90 -59.50
N GLU A 28 36.44 36.38 -59.38
CA GLU A 28 37.27 35.94 -60.51
C GLU A 28 36.60 34.82 -61.31
N LYS A 29 35.98 33.83 -60.64
CA LYS A 29 35.21 32.76 -61.30
C LYS A 29 33.98 33.28 -62.04
N LEU A 30 33.23 34.21 -61.44
CA LEU A 30 32.07 34.83 -62.08
C LEU A 30 32.48 35.74 -63.26
N MET A 31 33.58 36.48 -63.12
CA MET A 31 34.14 37.31 -64.19
C MET A 31 34.71 36.47 -65.34
N ALA A 32 35.37 35.36 -65.03
CA ALA A 32 35.84 34.42 -66.05
C ALA A 32 34.67 33.78 -66.81
N ALA A 33 33.61 33.36 -66.10
CA ALA A 33 32.41 32.80 -66.72
C ALA A 33 31.65 33.81 -67.60
N THR A 34 31.69 35.10 -67.23
CA THR A 34 31.05 36.18 -68.00
C THR A 34 31.83 36.63 -69.23
N ILE A 35 33.09 36.22 -69.37
CA ILE A 35 33.95 36.51 -70.54
C ILE A 35 34.20 35.25 -71.39
N ALA A 36 33.96 34.06 -70.84
CA ALA A 36 34.17 32.77 -71.50
C ALA A 36 33.41 32.62 -72.84
N ASP A 37 33.77 31.57 -73.59
CA ASP A 37 33.20 31.28 -74.90
C ASP A 37 31.67 31.04 -74.79
N GLY A 38 30.88 31.77 -75.60
CA GLY A 38 29.42 31.81 -75.51
C GLY A 38 28.83 32.77 -74.47
N SER A 39 29.65 33.57 -73.79
CA SER A 39 29.19 34.59 -72.84
C SER A 39 28.42 35.75 -73.51
N LEU A 40 27.66 36.49 -72.70
CA LEU A 40 26.94 37.69 -73.17
C LEU A 40 27.89 38.68 -73.83
N TYR A 41 29.12 38.82 -73.31
CA TYR A 41 30.15 39.70 -73.86
C TYR A 41 30.56 39.29 -75.29
N MET A 42 30.83 38.01 -75.51
CA MET A 42 31.20 37.49 -76.84
C MET A 42 30.04 37.59 -77.82
N ARG A 43 28.81 37.25 -77.39
CA ARG A 43 27.62 37.38 -78.21
C ARG A 43 27.34 38.83 -78.60
N THR A 44 27.44 39.76 -77.66
CA THR A 44 27.25 41.18 -77.94
C THR A 44 28.31 41.72 -78.91
N LYS A 45 29.57 41.30 -78.76
CA LYS A 45 30.64 41.63 -79.72
C LYS A 45 30.31 41.12 -81.13
N GLU A 46 29.90 39.86 -81.26
CA GLU A 46 29.55 39.24 -82.54
C GLU A 46 28.33 39.90 -83.18
N THR A 47 27.27 40.17 -82.40
CA THR A 47 26.06 40.86 -82.87
C THR A 47 26.36 42.28 -83.34
N PHE A 48 27.22 43.03 -82.61
CA PHE A 48 27.66 44.35 -83.08
C PHE A 48 28.47 44.25 -84.38
N TYR A 49 29.36 43.25 -84.49
CA TYR A 49 30.15 43.04 -85.70
C TYR A 49 29.27 42.73 -86.93
N GLU A 50 28.19 41.95 -86.75
CA GLU A 50 27.20 41.66 -87.80
C GLU A 50 26.37 42.91 -88.15
N LEU A 51 25.84 43.63 -87.16
CA LEU A 51 25.08 44.87 -87.38
C LEU A 51 25.91 45.95 -88.10
N PHE A 52 27.19 46.09 -87.76
CA PHE A 52 28.08 47.07 -88.41
C PHE A 52 28.58 46.65 -89.79
N LYS A 53 28.40 45.38 -90.18
CA LYS A 53 28.70 44.92 -91.53
C LYS A 53 27.65 45.39 -92.53
N ASP A 54 26.41 45.54 -92.09
CA ASP A 54 25.26 45.95 -92.92
C ASP A 54 25.00 47.47 -92.90
N LEU A 55 25.61 48.20 -91.95
CA LEU A 55 25.52 49.66 -91.84
C LEU A 55 26.80 50.35 -92.34
N ASP A 56 26.62 51.30 -93.28
CA ASP A 56 27.68 52.13 -93.87
C ASP A 56 28.12 53.30 -92.95
N LEU A 57 28.42 52.97 -91.69
CA LEU A 57 28.93 53.91 -90.69
C LEU A 57 30.46 54.06 -90.84
N ASP A 58 30.97 55.25 -90.53
CA ASP A 58 32.42 55.49 -90.51
C ASP A 58 33.08 54.67 -89.39
N SER A 59 34.35 54.30 -89.63
CA SER A 59 35.14 53.47 -88.72
C SER A 59 35.25 54.04 -87.30
N GLU A 60 35.24 55.37 -87.18
CA GLU A 60 35.32 56.07 -85.90
C GLU A 60 33.99 55.97 -85.10
N GLU A 61 32.85 56.06 -85.77
CA GLU A 61 31.52 55.94 -85.15
C GLU A 61 31.24 54.50 -84.70
N LYS A 62 31.66 53.51 -85.49
CA LYS A 62 31.59 52.08 -85.13
C LYS A 62 32.41 51.79 -83.87
N ALA A 63 33.66 52.25 -83.83
CA ALA A 63 34.53 52.04 -82.68
C ALA A 63 33.98 52.71 -81.42
N LYS A 64 33.43 53.93 -81.55
CA LYS A 64 32.83 54.65 -80.42
C LYS A 64 31.63 53.91 -79.84
N MET A 65 30.66 53.50 -80.67
CA MET A 65 29.46 52.79 -80.21
C MET A 65 29.78 51.42 -79.59
N VAL A 66 30.73 50.67 -80.16
CA VAL A 66 31.23 49.41 -79.56
C VAL A 66 31.89 49.69 -78.21
N SER A 67 32.78 50.68 -78.14
CA SER A 67 33.52 50.98 -76.90
C SER A 67 32.63 51.44 -75.76
N GLU A 68 31.63 52.30 -76.03
CA GLU A 68 30.67 52.77 -75.04
C GLU A 68 29.76 51.64 -74.54
N SER A 69 29.24 50.82 -75.46
CA SER A 69 28.37 49.68 -75.13
C SER A 69 29.12 48.59 -74.36
N MET A 70 30.36 48.28 -74.77
CA MET A 70 31.22 47.32 -74.07
C MET A 70 31.67 47.84 -72.71
N ALA A 71 31.96 49.13 -72.56
CA ALA A 71 32.28 49.72 -71.26
C ALA A 71 31.08 49.68 -70.30
N GLN A 72 29.86 49.94 -70.80
CA GLN A 72 28.64 49.84 -70.01
C GLN A 72 28.31 48.39 -69.61
N LEU A 73 28.51 47.43 -70.52
CA LEU A 73 28.39 46.00 -70.21
C LEU A 73 29.44 45.54 -69.19
N ALA A 74 30.71 45.89 -69.39
CA ALA A 74 31.78 45.55 -68.46
C ALA A 74 31.52 46.13 -67.05
N GLY A 75 31.03 47.37 -66.96
CA GLY A 75 30.66 48.01 -65.70
C GLY A 75 29.48 47.32 -65.01
N SER A 76 28.41 47.00 -65.75
CA SER A 76 27.23 46.33 -65.19
C SER A 76 27.50 44.88 -64.78
N MET A 77 28.26 44.13 -65.57
CA MET A 77 28.66 42.76 -65.27
C MET A 77 29.62 42.68 -64.08
N SER A 78 30.55 43.63 -63.95
CA SER A 78 31.44 43.71 -62.79
C SER A 78 30.65 44.01 -61.51
N GLY A 79 29.71 44.95 -61.56
CA GLY A 79 28.84 45.27 -60.43
C GLY A 79 27.95 44.09 -60.01
N ALA A 80 27.31 43.42 -60.97
CA ALA A 80 26.44 42.26 -60.71
C ALA A 80 27.22 41.04 -60.19
N SER A 81 28.42 40.79 -60.74
CA SER A 81 29.29 39.69 -60.30
C SER A 81 29.82 39.92 -58.88
N MET A 82 30.21 41.16 -58.55
CA MET A 82 30.63 41.52 -57.20
C MET A 82 29.49 41.38 -56.19
N GLN A 83 28.28 41.81 -56.55
CA GLN A 83 27.11 41.70 -55.67
C GLN A 83 26.69 40.24 -55.43
N THR A 84 26.80 39.39 -56.45
CA THR A 84 26.52 37.94 -56.35
C THR A 84 27.59 37.22 -55.53
N ALA A 85 28.87 37.50 -55.78
CA ALA A 85 29.99 36.95 -55.01
C ALA A 85 29.89 37.32 -53.53
N LEU A 86 29.53 38.58 -53.23
CA LEU A 86 29.32 39.05 -51.87
C LEU A 86 28.11 38.37 -51.20
N SER A 87 27.03 38.11 -51.95
CA SER A 87 25.86 37.37 -51.44
C SER A 87 26.23 35.93 -51.10
N TRP A 88 26.93 35.24 -51.99
CA TRP A 88 27.39 33.87 -51.76
C TRP A 88 28.36 33.75 -50.59
N ALA A 89 29.32 34.67 -50.47
CA ALA A 89 30.25 34.67 -49.34
C ALA A 89 29.54 34.96 -48.00
N LYS A 90 28.50 35.80 -48.00
CA LYS A 90 27.67 36.03 -46.81
C LYS A 90 26.85 34.80 -46.44
N GLU A 91 26.22 34.15 -47.42
CA GLU A 91 25.41 32.95 -47.19
C GLU A 91 26.23 31.76 -46.70
N GLU A 92 27.45 31.55 -47.19
CA GLU A 92 28.32 30.48 -46.68
C GLU A 92 28.75 30.75 -45.23
N ARG A 93 29.18 31.98 -44.92
CA ARG A 93 29.56 32.36 -43.56
C ARG A 93 28.39 32.20 -42.58
N ASP A 94 27.21 32.68 -42.96
CA ASP A 94 26.03 32.67 -42.08
C ASP A 94 25.36 31.27 -42.06
N GLY A 95 25.53 30.48 -43.12
CA GLY A 95 25.04 29.12 -43.26
C GLY A 95 25.67 28.16 -42.25
N GLU A 96 26.98 28.22 -42.05
CA GLU A 96 27.65 27.40 -41.03
C GLU A 96 27.22 27.76 -39.61
N TYR A 97 27.08 29.05 -39.32
CA TYR A 97 26.63 29.52 -38.01
C TYR A 97 25.18 29.10 -37.71
N THR A 98 24.29 29.24 -38.69
CA THR A 98 22.89 28.81 -38.54
C THR A 98 22.77 27.29 -38.37
N LEU A 99 23.58 26.52 -39.08
CA LEU A 99 23.61 25.06 -38.93
C LEU A 99 24.13 24.63 -37.55
N ALA A 100 25.15 25.32 -37.02
CA ALA A 100 25.65 25.08 -35.66
C ALA A 100 24.59 25.38 -34.59
N ILE A 101 23.84 26.48 -34.73
CA ILE A 101 22.72 26.81 -33.82
C ILE A 101 21.63 25.74 -33.90
N LEU A 102 21.21 25.35 -35.10
CA LEU A 102 20.18 24.34 -35.31
C LEU A 102 20.58 22.99 -34.70
N HIS A 103 21.86 22.61 -34.83
CA HIS A 103 22.38 21.41 -34.19
C HIS A 103 22.34 21.51 -32.66
N GLY A 104 22.73 22.66 -32.09
CA GLY A 104 22.60 22.91 -30.64
C GLY A 104 21.17 22.80 -30.14
N GLN A 105 20.21 23.38 -30.87
CA GLN A 105 18.78 23.30 -30.55
C GLN A 105 18.24 21.87 -30.68
N ALA A 106 18.70 21.10 -31.67
CA ALA A 106 18.32 19.70 -31.84
C ALA A 106 18.80 18.82 -30.68
N LEU A 107 20.04 19.02 -30.21
CA LEU A 107 20.58 18.33 -29.03
C LEU A 107 19.78 18.68 -27.76
N GLU A 108 19.46 19.96 -27.56
CA GLU A 108 18.64 20.38 -26.43
C GLU A 108 17.24 19.77 -26.46
N SER A 109 16.62 19.72 -27.65
CA SER A 109 15.32 19.08 -27.85
C SER A 109 15.37 17.58 -27.54
N GLN A 110 16.42 16.89 -27.98
CA GLN A 110 16.62 15.47 -27.69
C GLN A 110 16.81 15.22 -26.18
N ALA A 111 17.59 16.05 -25.50
CA ALA A 111 17.77 15.95 -24.06
C ALA A 111 16.45 16.15 -23.29
N LYS A 112 15.61 17.11 -23.70
CA LYS A 112 14.28 17.34 -23.13
C LYS A 112 13.33 16.16 -23.39
N ALA A 113 13.40 15.53 -24.56
CA ALA A 113 12.61 14.34 -24.86
C ALA A 113 12.98 13.18 -23.93
N LEU A 114 14.27 12.95 -23.69
CA LEU A 114 14.75 11.91 -22.76
C LEU A 114 14.31 12.17 -21.31
N LEU A 115 14.40 13.42 -20.85
CA LEU A 115 13.88 13.80 -19.52
C LEU A 115 12.38 13.57 -19.40
N THR A 116 11.62 13.92 -20.44
CA THR A 116 10.16 13.71 -20.48
C THR A 116 9.82 12.23 -20.44
N GLN A 117 10.56 11.40 -21.18
CA GLN A 117 10.37 9.94 -21.16
C GLN A 117 10.66 9.35 -19.77
N ALA A 118 11.75 9.77 -19.12
CA ALA A 118 12.06 9.33 -17.76
C ALA A 118 10.95 9.72 -16.76
N ALA A 119 10.40 10.93 -16.88
CA ALA A 119 9.29 11.39 -16.04
C ALA A 119 8.00 10.59 -16.28
N ILE A 120 7.69 10.21 -17.53
CA ILE A 120 6.55 9.34 -17.85
C ILE A 120 6.71 7.98 -17.16
N CYS A 121 7.89 7.36 -17.26
CA CYS A 121 8.14 6.06 -16.62
C CYS A 121 8.01 6.13 -15.09
N GLU A 122 8.47 7.23 -14.46
CA GLU A 122 8.30 7.43 -13.02
C GLU A 122 6.82 7.56 -12.62
N MET A 123 6.03 8.30 -13.41
CA MET A 123 4.61 8.48 -13.19
C MET A 123 3.81 7.19 -13.38
N GLU A 124 4.15 6.39 -14.39
CA GLU A 124 3.56 5.05 -14.59
C GLU A 124 3.84 4.16 -13.38
N SER A 125 5.10 4.08 -12.94
CA SER A 125 5.46 3.29 -11.75
C SER A 125 4.73 3.76 -10.48
N LYS A 126 4.57 5.07 -10.28
CA LYS A 126 3.77 5.60 -9.16
C LYS A 126 2.31 5.21 -9.26
N THR A 127 1.74 5.25 -10.46
CA THR A 127 0.34 4.89 -10.71
C THR A 127 0.11 3.41 -10.42
N ASP A 128 1.00 2.53 -10.88
CA ASP A 128 0.94 1.09 -10.61
C ASP A 128 1.04 0.79 -9.12
N ASN A 129 1.95 1.46 -8.39
CA ASN A 129 2.07 1.32 -6.95
C ASN A 129 0.81 1.78 -6.20
N LEU A 130 0.18 2.88 -6.63
CA LEU A 130 -1.07 3.36 -6.04
C LEU A 130 -2.23 2.39 -6.31
N CYS A 131 -2.31 1.83 -7.52
CA CYS A 131 -3.28 0.80 -7.85
C CYS A 131 -3.10 -0.44 -6.97
N ALA A 132 -1.87 -0.96 -6.85
CA ALA A 132 -1.57 -2.10 -5.99
C ALA A 132 -1.88 -1.81 -4.51
N GLN A 133 -1.54 -0.62 -4.02
CA GLN A 133 -1.85 -0.22 -2.64
C GLN A 133 -3.36 -0.14 -2.39
N ARG A 134 -4.13 0.38 -3.36
CA ARG A 134 -5.60 0.44 -3.29
C ARG A 134 -6.21 -0.95 -3.24
N GLU A 135 -5.71 -1.88 -4.04
CA GLU A 135 -6.16 -3.29 -4.03
C GLU A 135 -5.87 -3.97 -2.70
N VAL A 136 -4.68 -3.80 -2.14
CA VAL A 136 -4.32 -4.37 -0.83
C VAL A 136 -5.19 -3.78 0.27
N MET A 137 -5.41 -2.46 0.28
CA MET A 137 -6.27 -1.81 1.27
C MET A 137 -7.72 -2.29 1.15
N LEU A 138 -8.24 -2.41 -0.07
CA LEU A 138 -9.61 -2.88 -0.31
C LEU A 138 -9.77 -4.36 0.09
N ALA A 139 -8.83 -5.22 -0.30
CA ALA A 139 -8.83 -6.64 0.04
C ALA A 139 -8.68 -6.85 1.56
N GLY A 140 -7.82 -6.07 2.22
CA GLY A 140 -7.67 -6.07 3.68
C GLY A 140 -8.97 -5.66 4.37
N SER A 141 -9.59 -4.56 3.94
CA SER A 141 -10.87 -4.10 4.49
C SER A 141 -11.98 -5.14 4.32
N MET A 142 -12.10 -5.76 3.13
CA MET A 142 -13.09 -6.82 2.88
C MET A 142 -12.83 -8.07 3.72
N ARG A 143 -11.56 -8.46 3.92
CA ARG A 143 -11.21 -9.62 4.77
C ARG A 143 -11.52 -9.38 6.24
N GLU A 144 -11.30 -8.15 6.72
CA GLU A 144 -11.54 -7.80 8.12
C GLU A 144 -13.00 -7.52 8.44
N ASN A 145 -13.66 -6.70 7.63
CA ASN A 145 -14.97 -6.12 7.92
C ASN A 145 -16.10 -6.69 7.06
N GLY A 146 -15.79 -7.47 6.02
CA GLY A 146 -16.75 -8.00 5.05
C GLY A 146 -17.03 -7.04 3.89
N ARG A 147 -17.79 -7.50 2.89
CA ARG A 147 -18.21 -6.68 1.75
C ARG A 147 -19.32 -5.72 2.15
N VAL A 148 -19.38 -4.57 1.48
CA VAL A 148 -20.46 -3.60 1.67
C VAL A 148 -21.71 -4.06 0.93
N MET A 149 -22.86 -4.08 1.61
CA MET A 149 -24.17 -4.37 1.01
C MET A 149 -24.86 -3.13 0.50
N THR A 150 -24.88 -2.07 1.31
CA THR A 150 -25.56 -0.82 0.97
C THR A 150 -24.67 0.37 1.29
N TYR A 151 -24.64 1.30 0.34
CA TYR A 151 -24.05 2.61 0.52
C TYR A 151 -25.13 3.64 0.84
N ASP A 152 -24.71 4.75 1.43
CA ASP A 152 -25.57 5.90 1.67
C ASP A 152 -26.10 6.47 0.36
N ALA A 153 -27.38 6.87 0.37
CA ALA A 153 -28.05 7.41 -0.81
C ALA A 153 -27.52 8.79 -1.18
N GLU A 154 -27.00 9.54 -0.18
CA GLU A 154 -26.42 10.87 -0.37
C GLU A 154 -24.90 10.82 -0.60
N ASP A 155 -24.20 9.79 -0.09
CA ASP A 155 -22.76 9.60 -0.25
C ASP A 155 -22.40 8.15 -0.61
N THR A 156 -22.16 7.92 -1.90
CA THR A 156 -21.77 6.62 -2.46
C THR A 156 -20.45 6.05 -1.90
N CYS A 157 -19.67 6.83 -1.15
CA CYS A 157 -18.43 6.36 -0.52
C CYS A 157 -18.63 5.88 0.93
N LYS A 158 -19.81 6.04 1.52
CA LYS A 158 -20.07 5.68 2.91
C LYS A 158 -20.89 4.40 3.02
N PRO A 159 -20.30 3.27 3.47
CA PRO A 159 -21.04 2.05 3.69
C PRO A 159 -21.98 2.17 4.91
N ILE A 160 -23.24 1.75 4.77
CA ILE A 160 -24.23 1.72 5.86
C ILE A 160 -24.34 0.31 6.44
N LEU A 161 -24.46 -0.71 5.59
CA LEU A 161 -24.54 -2.11 5.99
C LEU A 161 -23.42 -2.90 5.32
N LEU A 162 -22.79 -3.74 6.13
CA LEU A 162 -21.81 -4.73 5.70
C LEU A 162 -22.49 -6.11 5.68
N MET A 163 -21.98 -7.02 4.86
CA MET A 163 -22.38 -8.43 4.90
C MET A 163 -21.90 -9.08 6.20
N ASP A 164 -22.63 -10.11 6.61
CA ASP A 164 -22.32 -10.97 7.76
C ASP A 164 -21.16 -11.91 7.45
N GLU A 165 -20.00 -11.33 7.17
CA GLU A 165 -18.77 -12.05 6.81
C GLU A 165 -17.53 -11.27 7.30
N GLY A 166 -16.37 -11.90 7.19
CA GLY A 166 -15.09 -11.29 7.58
C GLY A 166 -14.68 -11.61 9.01
N LEU A 167 -13.42 -11.32 9.31
CA LEU A 167 -12.80 -11.74 10.57
C LEU A 167 -13.48 -11.13 11.79
N LYS A 168 -13.83 -9.84 11.76
CA LYS A 168 -14.45 -9.15 12.90
C LYS A 168 -15.87 -9.63 13.16
N TYR A 169 -16.63 -9.96 12.11
CA TYR A 169 -17.96 -10.55 12.27
C TYR A 169 -17.86 -11.88 13.01
N HIS A 170 -17.02 -12.80 12.53
CA HIS A 170 -16.84 -14.09 13.18
C HIS A 170 -16.24 -13.99 14.60
N GLN A 171 -15.35 -13.02 14.84
CA GLN A 171 -14.88 -12.72 16.20
C GLN A 171 -16.02 -12.27 17.11
N THR A 172 -16.92 -11.42 16.60
CA THR A 172 -18.10 -10.97 17.35
C THR A 172 -19.05 -12.12 17.61
N GLU A 173 -19.32 -12.99 16.64
CA GLU A 173 -20.10 -14.21 16.84
C GLU A 173 -19.49 -15.14 17.87
N MET A 174 -18.16 -15.34 17.85
CA MET A 174 -17.48 -16.13 18.88
C MET A 174 -17.65 -15.53 20.28
N VAL A 175 -17.53 -14.20 20.41
CA VAL A 175 -17.75 -13.51 21.69
C VAL A 175 -19.20 -13.65 22.16
N ILE A 176 -20.16 -13.54 21.25
CA ILE A 176 -21.59 -13.75 21.54
C ILE A 176 -21.82 -15.21 21.98
N GLY A 177 -21.25 -16.19 21.29
CA GLY A 177 -21.33 -17.60 21.65
C GLY A 177 -20.71 -17.89 23.03
N GLN A 178 -19.54 -17.31 23.31
CA GLN A 178 -18.90 -17.39 24.63
C GLN A 178 -19.78 -16.76 25.72
N ARG A 179 -20.43 -15.62 25.43
CA ARG A 179 -21.38 -14.99 26.36
C ARG A 179 -22.53 -15.94 26.68
N TYR A 180 -23.15 -16.57 25.67
CA TYR A 180 -24.22 -17.55 25.90
C TYR A 180 -23.73 -18.79 26.65
N GLY A 181 -22.50 -19.25 26.40
CA GLY A 181 -21.88 -20.35 27.16
C GLY A 181 -21.65 -20.01 28.63
N ILE A 182 -21.18 -18.79 28.93
CA ILE A 182 -21.01 -18.33 30.31
C ILE A 182 -22.38 -18.20 31.00
N LEU A 183 -23.38 -17.67 30.30
CA LEU A 183 -24.73 -17.53 30.83
C LEU A 183 -25.37 -18.90 31.14
N SER A 184 -25.22 -19.89 30.26
CA SER A 184 -25.75 -21.22 30.48
C SER A 184 -25.03 -21.96 31.61
N ASP A 185 -23.70 -21.87 31.69
CA ASP A 185 -22.92 -22.42 32.80
C ASP A 185 -23.29 -21.77 34.14
N THR A 186 -23.47 -20.45 34.14
CA THR A 186 -23.92 -19.71 35.33
C THR A 186 -25.32 -20.16 35.75
N TYR A 187 -26.24 -20.35 34.80
CA TYR A 187 -27.59 -20.87 35.08
C TYR A 187 -27.55 -22.29 35.65
N MET A 188 -26.71 -23.18 35.09
CA MET A 188 -26.56 -24.54 35.61
C MET A 188 -25.98 -24.58 37.03
N LYS A 189 -24.98 -23.74 37.31
CA LYS A 189 -24.30 -23.72 38.60
C LYS A 189 -25.13 -23.05 39.69
N ASN A 190 -25.76 -21.92 39.38
CA ASN A 190 -26.37 -21.03 40.37
C ASN A 190 -27.91 -21.01 40.32
N GLY A 191 -28.54 -21.67 39.35
CA GLY A 191 -29.99 -21.68 39.16
C GLY A 191 -30.46 -20.46 38.37
N ARG A 192 -31.72 -20.03 38.55
CA ARG A 192 -32.23 -18.83 37.89
C ARG A 192 -31.48 -17.61 38.39
N VAL A 193 -30.77 -16.97 37.46
CA VAL A 193 -30.02 -15.74 37.72
C VAL A 193 -30.75 -14.58 37.07
N THR A 194 -31.07 -13.56 37.85
CA THR A 194 -31.56 -12.28 37.34
C THR A 194 -30.37 -11.41 37.01
N ILE A 195 -30.30 -10.90 35.79
CA ILE A 195 -29.19 -10.11 35.27
C ILE A 195 -29.64 -8.66 35.15
N ASP A 196 -28.81 -7.71 35.59
CA ASP A 196 -29.08 -6.28 35.38
C ASP A 196 -28.79 -5.81 33.95
N ASP A 197 -29.09 -4.53 33.70
CA ASP A 197 -28.87 -3.85 32.41
C ASP A 197 -27.39 -3.82 31.98
N GLN A 198 -26.46 -4.16 32.88
CA GLN A 198 -25.01 -4.23 32.61
C GLN A 198 -24.53 -5.66 32.33
N GLY A 199 -25.43 -6.65 32.36
CA GLY A 199 -25.09 -8.04 32.13
C GLY A 199 -24.51 -8.74 33.35
N LEU A 200 -24.61 -8.14 34.55
CA LEU A 200 -24.08 -8.69 35.80
C LEU A 200 -25.19 -9.39 36.61
N PRO A 201 -24.87 -10.52 37.27
CA PRO A 201 -25.85 -11.28 38.05
C PRO A 201 -26.17 -10.58 39.38
N VAL A 202 -27.44 -10.23 39.62
CA VAL A 202 -27.89 -9.47 40.80
C VAL A 202 -28.53 -10.36 41.86
N THR A 203 -29.29 -11.38 41.46
CA THR A 203 -29.92 -12.33 42.38
C THR A 203 -29.95 -13.74 41.81
N THR A 204 -29.71 -14.75 42.64
CA THR A 204 -29.78 -16.17 42.30
C THR A 204 -30.85 -16.85 43.15
N ASP A 205 -31.69 -17.68 42.55
CA ASP A 205 -32.74 -18.43 43.27
C ASP A 205 -32.18 -19.56 44.17
N GLY A 206 -30.87 -19.83 44.10
CA GLY A 206 -30.20 -20.80 44.96
C GLY A 206 -30.57 -22.25 44.66
N ALA A 207 -31.28 -22.52 43.56
CA ALA A 207 -31.68 -23.87 43.13
C ALA A 207 -30.65 -24.52 42.18
N GLY A 208 -29.47 -23.91 42.02
CA GLY A 208 -28.41 -24.40 41.15
C GLY A 208 -27.64 -25.62 41.69
N LYS A 209 -26.87 -26.25 40.81
CA LYS A 209 -26.03 -27.42 41.12
C LYS A 209 -25.10 -27.18 42.31
N VAL A 210 -24.56 -25.96 42.49
CA VAL A 210 -23.65 -25.64 43.59
C VAL A 210 -24.34 -25.84 44.95
N THR A 211 -25.61 -25.45 45.07
CA THR A 211 -26.37 -25.65 46.30
C THR A 211 -26.62 -27.14 46.56
N GLU A 212 -26.91 -27.92 45.51
CA GLU A 212 -27.07 -29.38 45.63
C GLU A 212 -25.76 -30.08 46.02
N ASP A 213 -24.62 -29.68 45.45
CA ASP A 213 -23.30 -30.20 45.78
C ASP A 213 -22.94 -29.88 47.25
N ILE A 214 -23.28 -28.66 47.73
CA ILE A 214 -23.13 -28.29 49.14
C ILE A 214 -24.01 -29.18 50.03
N ARG A 215 -25.30 -29.37 49.70
CA ARG A 215 -26.19 -30.27 50.47
C ARG A 215 -25.69 -31.70 50.48
N PHE A 216 -25.17 -32.20 49.37
CA PHE A 216 -24.59 -33.53 49.28
C PHE A 216 -23.34 -33.65 50.18
N SER A 217 -22.45 -32.64 50.17
CA SER A 217 -21.27 -32.62 51.04
C SER A 217 -21.63 -32.60 52.54
N ILE A 218 -22.68 -31.86 52.92
CA ILE A 218 -23.20 -31.83 54.29
C ILE A 218 -23.73 -33.20 54.69
N ARG A 219 -24.51 -33.85 53.82
CA ARG A 219 -25.03 -35.22 54.05
C ARG A 219 -23.90 -36.24 54.21
N GLN A 220 -22.87 -36.17 53.37
CA GLN A 220 -21.70 -37.04 53.52
C GLN A 220 -20.98 -36.81 54.85
N ARG A 221 -20.78 -35.55 55.26
CA ARG A 221 -20.16 -35.24 56.55
C ARG A 221 -20.95 -35.82 57.72
N ILE A 222 -22.27 -35.61 57.74
CA ILE A 222 -23.16 -36.17 58.77
C ILE A 222 -23.05 -37.71 58.78
N SER A 223 -23.14 -38.35 57.62
CA SER A 223 -23.00 -39.81 57.52
C SER A 223 -21.65 -40.34 58.03
N PHE A 224 -20.55 -39.61 57.80
CA PHE A 224 -19.24 -39.96 58.37
C PHE A 224 -19.19 -39.78 59.88
N GLU A 225 -19.81 -38.74 60.43
CA GLU A 225 -19.89 -38.53 61.88
C GLU A 225 -20.76 -39.60 62.56
N ASP A 226 -21.91 -39.93 61.99
CA ASP A 226 -22.78 -41.00 62.46
C ASP A 226 -22.10 -42.36 62.40
N SER A 227 -21.37 -42.63 61.31
CA SER A 227 -20.56 -43.85 61.19
C SER A 227 -19.50 -43.94 62.30
N LYS A 228 -18.80 -42.84 62.60
CA LYS A 228 -17.83 -42.79 63.72
C LYS A 228 -18.50 -43.04 65.07
N ARG A 229 -19.66 -42.42 65.32
CA ARG A 229 -20.43 -42.62 66.56
C ARG A 229 -20.89 -44.07 66.70
N ASN A 230 -21.42 -44.66 65.63
CA ASN A 230 -21.87 -46.05 65.61
C ASN A 230 -20.70 -47.02 65.84
N HIS A 231 -19.55 -46.79 65.21
CA HIS A 231 -18.35 -47.58 65.47
C HIS A 231 -17.87 -47.45 66.93
N ALA A 232 -17.87 -46.24 67.49
CA ALA A 232 -17.52 -46.03 68.90
C ALA A 232 -18.50 -46.73 69.86
N ALA A 233 -19.79 -46.66 69.58
CA ALA A 233 -20.84 -47.34 70.36
C ALA A 233 -20.72 -48.87 70.29
N ASN A 234 -20.45 -49.44 69.11
CA ASN A 234 -20.23 -50.87 68.96
C ASN A 234 -18.96 -51.33 69.68
N ALA A 235 -17.87 -50.57 69.58
CA ALA A 235 -16.62 -50.87 70.27
C ALA A 235 -16.77 -50.78 71.80
N SER A 236 -17.45 -49.76 72.32
CA SER A 236 -17.72 -49.63 73.75
C SER A 236 -18.62 -50.76 74.26
N SER A 237 -19.63 -51.15 73.48
CA SER A 237 -20.53 -52.26 73.81
C SER A 237 -19.79 -53.62 73.86
N GLN A 238 -18.83 -53.84 72.96
CA GLN A 238 -17.98 -55.03 73.00
C GLN A 238 -17.05 -55.03 74.23
N MET A 239 -16.48 -53.87 74.59
CA MET A 239 -15.62 -53.73 75.76
C MET A 239 -16.39 -53.99 77.07
N ILE A 240 -17.55 -53.35 77.26
CA ILE A 240 -18.36 -53.55 78.49
C ILE A 240 -18.86 -54.99 78.56
N SER A 241 -19.24 -55.61 77.43
CA SER A 241 -19.63 -57.03 77.40
C SER A 241 -18.48 -57.94 77.80
N GLY A 242 -17.25 -57.66 77.34
CA GLY A 242 -16.05 -58.37 77.75
C GLY A 242 -15.73 -58.19 79.24
N LEU A 243 -15.87 -56.97 79.78
CA LEU A 243 -15.67 -56.69 81.21
C LEU A 243 -16.71 -57.38 82.09
N LEU A 244 -17.99 -57.37 81.69
CA LEU A 244 -19.07 -58.07 82.38
C LEU A 244 -18.87 -59.60 82.36
N ALA A 245 -18.34 -60.13 81.25
CA ALA A 245 -18.05 -61.56 81.11
C ALA A 245 -16.78 -62.01 81.86
N ALA A 246 -15.85 -61.09 82.13
CA ALA A 246 -14.55 -61.44 82.72
C ALA A 246 -14.58 -61.69 84.24
N GLU A 247 -15.74 -61.57 84.92
CA GLU A 247 -15.89 -61.74 86.39
C GLU A 247 -14.80 -61.03 87.23
N VAL A 248 -14.23 -59.94 86.72
CA VAL A 248 -13.26 -59.15 87.48
C VAL A 248 -14.04 -58.35 88.52
N VAL A 249 -14.03 -58.85 89.75
CA VAL A 249 -14.65 -58.22 90.92
C VAL A 249 -13.83 -56.99 91.29
N THR A 250 -14.33 -55.82 90.93
CA THR A 250 -14.00 -54.55 91.60
C THR A 250 -15.31 -53.96 92.10
N ASP A 251 -15.38 -53.51 93.35
CA ASP A 251 -16.60 -53.06 94.06
C ASP A 251 -17.34 -51.84 93.44
N ASP A 252 -17.02 -51.45 92.20
CA ASP A 252 -17.50 -50.24 91.52
C ASP A 252 -18.06 -50.49 90.10
N HIS A 253 -18.69 -51.65 89.86
CA HIS A 253 -19.33 -51.96 88.57
C HIS A 253 -20.43 -50.96 88.19
N GLN A 254 -21.14 -50.43 89.19
CA GLN A 254 -22.23 -49.47 88.95
C GLN A 254 -21.70 -48.16 88.34
N SER A 255 -20.57 -47.64 88.83
CA SER A 255 -19.93 -46.44 88.28
C SER A 255 -19.48 -46.62 86.83
N LEU A 256 -18.95 -47.79 86.47
CA LEU A 256 -18.56 -48.10 85.09
C LEU A 256 -19.78 -48.23 84.16
N ILE A 257 -20.88 -48.82 84.65
CA ILE A 257 -22.15 -48.88 83.93
C ILE A 257 -22.72 -47.47 83.74
N ASP A 258 -22.71 -46.63 84.77
CA ASP A 258 -23.23 -45.26 84.70
C ASP A 258 -22.39 -44.39 83.75
N GLN A 259 -21.06 -44.54 83.74
CA GLN A 259 -20.18 -43.89 82.77
C GLN A 259 -20.43 -44.36 81.33
N TRP A 260 -20.68 -45.66 81.14
CA TRP A 260 -21.05 -46.19 79.83
C TRP A 260 -22.42 -45.68 79.37
N VAL A 261 -23.42 -45.67 80.26
CA VAL A 261 -24.75 -45.12 79.97
C VAL A 261 -24.65 -43.63 79.62
N ALA A 262 -23.88 -42.83 80.37
CA ALA A 262 -23.64 -41.42 80.07
C ALA A 262 -22.96 -41.22 78.70
N ALA A 263 -21.98 -42.06 78.36
CA ALA A 263 -21.33 -42.04 77.04
C ALA A 263 -22.30 -42.43 75.92
N MET A 264 -23.16 -43.44 76.13
CA MET A 264 -24.19 -43.84 75.18
C MET A 264 -25.27 -42.78 75.00
N THR A 265 -25.70 -42.11 76.09
CA THR A 265 -26.62 -40.97 76.02
C THR A 265 -26.02 -39.81 75.24
N TYR A 266 -24.73 -39.52 75.41
CA TYR A 266 -24.03 -38.51 74.62
C TYR A 266 -23.90 -38.90 73.13
N LEU A 267 -23.59 -40.17 72.84
CA LEU A 267 -23.49 -40.67 71.46
C LEU A 267 -24.85 -40.69 70.74
N ASN A 268 -25.93 -40.96 71.47
CA ASN A 268 -27.30 -40.97 70.98
C ASN A 268 -27.97 -39.59 71.00
N ALA A 269 -27.35 -38.57 71.59
CA ALA A 269 -27.84 -37.21 71.51
C ALA A 269 -27.64 -36.68 70.09
N ASP A 270 -28.64 -35.95 69.57
CA ASP A 270 -28.58 -35.33 68.25
C ASP A 270 -27.25 -34.58 68.09
N SER A 271 -26.54 -34.88 66.99
CA SER A 271 -25.31 -34.17 66.68
C SER A 271 -25.61 -32.67 66.59
N PRO A 272 -24.82 -31.78 67.23
CA PRO A 272 -25.04 -30.35 67.13
C PRO A 272 -24.92 -29.96 65.65
N CYS A 273 -26.05 -29.60 65.03
CA CYS A 273 -26.05 -29.15 63.65
C CYS A 273 -25.17 -27.89 63.59
N PRO A 274 -24.13 -27.83 62.74
CA PRO A 274 -23.42 -26.58 62.54
C PRO A 274 -24.42 -25.57 61.99
N THR A 275 -24.52 -24.42 62.66
CA THR A 275 -25.39 -23.32 62.26
C THR A 275 -25.16 -23.00 60.78
N PRO A 276 -26.21 -22.97 59.93
CA PRO A 276 -26.04 -22.63 58.53
C PRO A 276 -25.51 -21.20 58.41
N ILE A 277 -24.43 -21.01 57.65
CA ILE A 277 -23.90 -19.66 57.38
C ILE A 277 -24.85 -18.84 56.47
N ALA A 278 -25.82 -19.49 55.81
CA ALA A 278 -27.04 -18.91 55.27
C ALA A 278 -27.87 -20.04 54.64
N GLY A 279 -28.97 -20.46 55.27
CA GLY A 279 -29.86 -21.50 54.72
C GLY A 279 -30.92 -21.96 55.72
N PRO A 280 -32.03 -22.57 55.26
CA PRO A 280 -33.06 -23.09 56.15
C PRO A 280 -32.46 -24.12 57.10
N GLY A 281 -32.84 -24.03 58.38
CA GLY A 281 -32.37 -24.91 59.44
C GLY A 281 -32.65 -26.39 59.14
N CYS A 282 -31.97 -27.26 59.90
CA CYS A 282 -31.99 -28.71 59.72
C CYS A 282 -33.40 -29.34 59.85
N ASP A 283 -34.43 -28.57 60.24
CA ASP A 283 -35.83 -28.98 60.40
C ASP A 283 -36.60 -29.21 59.07
N GLN A 284 -35.92 -29.16 57.91
CA GLN A 284 -36.52 -29.38 56.60
C GLN A 284 -35.95 -30.57 55.81
N TYR A 285 -35.25 -31.49 56.48
CA TYR A 285 -34.74 -32.73 55.87
C TYR A 285 -35.27 -33.98 56.55
#